data_AF-X1NT31-F1
#
_entry.id   AF-X1NT31-F1
#
_cell.length_a   1.000
_cell.length_b   1.000
_cell.length_c   1.000
_cell.angle_alpha   90.00
_cell.angle_beta   90.00
_cell.angle_gamma   90.00
#
_symmetry.space_group_name_H-M   'P 1'
#
loop_
_entity.id
_entity.type
_entity.pdbx_description
1 polymer ?
#
loop_
_entity_poly.entity_id
_entity_poly.type
_entity_poly.pdbx_seq_one_letter_code
_entity_poly.pdbx_strand_id
1 'polypeptide(L)'
;SASNLNLLGLHFHLGSPIFETKPYEMAIELVLRLAGKIKQKHGFQLGEFSIGGGFAVQYTLDSKGPAVAHYAQVIGDKVKSLISQMGLGTPRLIIEPGRAIVAQAGIALYKVGAIKEIPGIRKYVCVDGGMSDNIRPALYGAKYEALAANKALEMEDDKVTIAGKLCESGDILVRDTNLASV
;
A
#
# COMPACT_ATOMS: atom_id res chain seq x y z
N SER A 1 6.72 34.68 16.07
CA SER A 1 5.63 33.77 16.43
C SER A 1 4.50 33.94 15.43
N ALA A 2 3.69 32.90 15.18
CA ALA A 2 2.45 33.01 14.43
C ALA A 2 1.28 32.89 15.42
N SER A 3 0.63 34.01 15.75
CA SER A 3 -0.32 34.11 16.88
C SER A 3 -1.56 33.22 16.75
N ASN A 4 -1.89 32.79 15.54
CA ASN A 4 -3.06 31.96 15.26
C ASN A 4 -2.71 30.48 15.00
N LEU A 5 -1.47 30.06 15.27
CA LEU A 5 -1.00 28.70 15.07
C LEU A 5 -0.42 28.12 16.36
N ASN A 6 -0.91 26.94 16.73
CA ASN A 6 -0.35 26.15 17.83
C ASN A 6 0.33 24.90 17.24
N LEU A 7 1.65 24.83 17.34
CA LEU A 7 2.40 23.65 16.89
C LEU A 7 2.24 22.54 17.94
N LEU A 8 1.50 21.48 17.60
CA LEU A 8 1.29 20.33 18.49
C LEU A 8 2.30 19.20 18.29
N GLY A 9 2.83 19.08 17.08
CA GLY A 9 3.48 17.84 16.68
C GLY A 9 4.25 17.90 15.38
N LEU A 10 4.85 16.77 15.04
CA LEU A 10 5.53 16.54 13.78
C LEU A 10 4.88 15.38 13.03
N HIS A 11 4.89 15.47 11.72
CA HIS A 11 4.37 14.47 10.79
C HIS A 11 5.44 14.09 9.78
N PHE A 12 5.47 12.82 9.38
CA PHE A 12 6.09 12.41 8.13
C PHE A 12 5.28 11.31 7.47
N HIS A 13 5.46 11.14 6.15
CA HIS A 13 4.95 10.01 5.41
C HIS A 13 5.99 9.53 4.40
N LEU A 14 6.32 8.24 4.44
CA LEU A 14 7.40 7.64 3.65
C LEU A 14 6.98 7.15 2.26
N GLY A 15 5.67 7.18 1.96
CA GLY A 15 5.10 6.64 0.72
C GLY A 15 4.43 5.28 0.92
N SER A 16 4.10 4.60 -0.19
CA SER A 16 3.36 3.33 -0.19
C SER A 16 3.64 2.52 -1.47
N PRO A 17 3.66 1.18 -1.40
CA PRO A 17 3.69 0.33 -0.20
C PRO A 17 5.10 0.13 0.36
N ILE A 18 5.22 0.03 1.69
CA ILE A 18 6.50 -0.18 2.38
C ILE A 18 6.49 -1.56 3.01
N PHE A 19 7.26 -2.51 2.46
CA PHE A 19 7.32 -3.92 2.89
C PHE A 19 8.30 -4.20 4.03
N GLU A 20 8.95 -3.17 4.57
CA GLU A 20 9.98 -3.30 5.59
C GLU A 20 9.76 -2.33 6.75
N THR A 21 10.22 -2.68 7.95
CA THR A 21 10.10 -1.83 9.14
C THR A 21 11.27 -0.85 9.29
N LYS A 22 12.42 -1.16 8.70
CA LYS A 22 13.65 -0.35 8.84
C LYS A 22 13.50 1.11 8.41
N PRO A 23 12.82 1.44 7.30
CA PRO A 23 12.60 2.83 6.90
C PRO A 23 11.85 3.65 7.97
N TYR A 24 10.87 3.05 8.65
CA TYR A 24 10.15 3.72 9.73
C TYR A 24 11.08 4.02 10.91
N GLU A 25 11.93 3.08 11.32
CA GLU A 25 12.87 3.32 12.43
C GLU A 25 13.80 4.50 12.15
N MET A 26 14.32 4.57 10.92
CA MET A 26 15.23 5.64 10.49
C MET A 26 14.53 7.00 10.47
N ALA A 27 13.30 7.05 9.94
CA ALA A 27 12.50 8.27 9.88
C ALA A 27 12.08 8.75 11.28
N ILE A 28 11.65 7.83 12.15
CA ILE A 28 11.32 8.11 13.55
C ILE A 28 12.53 8.71 14.26
N GLU A 29 13.70 8.12 14.09
CA GLU A 29 14.93 8.63 14.69
C GLU A 29 15.28 10.02 14.21
N LEU A 30 15.22 10.26 12.90
CA LEU A 30 15.51 11.56 12.31
C LEU A 30 14.57 12.65 12.86
N VAL A 31 13.26 12.38 12.88
CA VAL A 31 12.25 13.37 13.26
C VAL A 31 12.24 13.59 14.78
N LEU A 32 12.43 12.57 15.61
CA LEU A 32 12.53 12.76 17.06
C LEU A 32 13.83 13.48 17.46
N ARG A 33 14.95 13.26 16.75
CA ARG A 33 16.16 14.08 16.92
C ARG A 33 15.91 15.55 16.60
N LEU A 34 15.14 15.82 15.55
CA LEU A 34 14.71 17.19 15.22
C LEU A 34 13.83 17.77 16.34
N ALA A 35 12.85 17.02 16.84
CA ALA A 35 12.01 17.44 17.96
C ALA A 35 12.83 17.81 19.20
N GLY A 36 13.86 17.01 19.53
CA GLY A 36 14.80 17.30 20.62
C GLY A 36 15.55 18.62 20.43
N LYS A 37 16.03 18.92 19.22
CA LYS A 37 16.66 20.20 18.90
C LYS A 37 15.70 21.38 19.06
N ILE A 38 14.45 21.23 18.60
CA ILE A 38 13.41 22.27 18.73
C ILE A 38 13.07 22.48 20.20
N LYS A 39 12.93 21.41 20.99
CA LYS A 39 12.71 21.48 22.44
C LYS A 39 13.82 22.25 23.15
N GLN A 40 15.08 21.92 22.89
CA GLN A 40 16.23 22.59 23.52
C GLN A 40 16.28 24.08 23.18
N LYS A 41 15.98 24.45 21.92
CA LYS A 41 16.10 25.83 21.45
C LYS A 41 14.89 26.71 21.79
N HIS A 42 13.69 26.11 21.84
CA HIS A 42 12.43 26.86 21.86
C HIS A 42 11.44 26.42 22.95
N GLY A 43 11.80 25.45 23.81
CA GLY A 43 10.92 24.93 24.86
C GLY A 43 9.72 24.11 24.34
N PHE A 44 9.74 23.73 23.06
CA PHE A 44 8.68 22.95 22.42
C PHE A 44 8.42 21.62 23.14
N GLN A 45 7.14 21.33 23.40
CA GLN A 45 6.67 20.06 23.94
C GLN A 45 5.98 19.29 22.82
N LEU A 46 6.49 18.10 22.52
CA LEU A 46 5.92 17.23 21.49
C LEU A 46 4.64 16.59 22.05
N GLY A 47 3.48 17.11 21.67
CA GLY A 47 2.16 16.59 22.06
C GLY A 47 1.66 15.50 21.13
N GLU A 48 1.96 15.62 19.83
CA GLU A 48 1.54 14.66 18.80
C GLU A 48 2.69 14.26 17.91
N PHE A 49 2.71 12.99 17.51
CA PHE A 49 3.70 12.47 16.57
C PHE A 49 3.03 11.52 15.59
N SER A 50 2.91 11.96 14.32
CA SER A 50 2.37 11.13 13.25
C SER A 50 3.50 10.56 12.40
N ILE A 51 3.48 9.25 12.20
CA ILE A 51 4.43 8.54 11.33
C ILE A 51 3.82 8.22 9.95
N GLY A 52 2.62 8.74 9.70
CA GLY A 52 1.85 8.48 8.48
C GLY A 52 1.38 7.02 8.38
N GLY A 53 1.06 6.63 7.14
CA GLY A 53 0.75 5.25 6.77
C GLY A 53 1.82 4.65 5.86
N GLY A 54 1.38 3.83 4.91
CA GLY A 54 2.28 3.18 3.93
C GLY A 54 2.46 1.68 4.15
N PHE A 55 1.84 1.12 5.20
CA PHE A 55 1.90 -0.31 5.49
C PHE A 55 1.48 -1.15 4.28
N ALA A 56 2.31 -2.14 3.96
CA ALA A 56 2.11 -2.97 2.79
C ALA A 56 0.87 -3.85 2.92
N VAL A 57 0.32 -4.20 1.76
CA VAL A 57 -0.74 -5.20 1.59
C VAL A 57 -0.29 -6.16 0.52
N GLN A 58 -0.57 -7.44 0.73
CA GLN A 58 -0.31 -8.49 -0.24
C GLN A 58 -1.31 -8.39 -1.40
N TYR A 59 -0.84 -7.99 -2.59
CA TYR A 59 -1.62 -8.00 -3.84
C TYR A 59 -1.45 -9.29 -4.64
N THR A 60 -0.30 -9.95 -4.48
CA THR A 60 0.08 -11.17 -5.21
C THR A 60 0.55 -12.25 -4.25
N LEU A 61 0.39 -13.52 -4.62
CA LEU A 61 0.72 -14.67 -3.77
C LEU A 61 2.21 -14.73 -3.42
N ASP A 62 3.07 -14.19 -4.30
CA ASP A 62 4.52 -14.10 -4.15
C ASP A 62 5.00 -12.88 -3.33
N SER A 63 4.12 -11.91 -3.05
CA SER A 63 4.49 -10.65 -2.40
C SER A 63 3.98 -10.56 -0.95
N LYS A 64 4.50 -11.42 -0.08
CA LYS A 64 4.16 -11.39 1.35
C LYS A 64 4.76 -10.16 2.03
N GLY A 65 3.90 -9.36 2.67
CA GLY A 65 4.32 -8.27 3.55
C GLY A 65 4.46 -8.70 5.02
N PRO A 66 5.12 -7.90 5.86
CA PRO A 66 5.17 -8.11 7.30
C PRO A 66 3.77 -8.05 7.91
N ALA A 67 3.57 -8.82 8.99
CA ALA A 67 2.35 -8.73 9.77
C ALA A 67 2.19 -7.34 10.39
N VAL A 68 0.95 -6.85 10.50
CA VAL A 68 0.64 -5.54 11.12
C VAL A 68 1.21 -5.45 12.54
N ALA A 69 1.16 -6.55 13.30
CA ALA A 69 1.74 -6.62 14.64
C ALA A 69 3.26 -6.36 14.64
N HIS A 70 3.98 -6.81 13.60
CA HIS A 70 5.41 -6.58 13.48
C HIS A 70 5.72 -5.09 13.26
N TYR A 71 4.96 -4.40 12.40
CA TYR A 71 5.08 -2.94 12.27
C TYR A 71 4.82 -2.24 13.60
N ALA A 72 3.71 -2.56 14.26
CA ALA A 72 3.31 -1.94 15.52
C ALA A 72 4.37 -2.11 16.61
N GLN A 73 4.96 -3.31 16.73
CA GLN A 73 6.01 -3.59 17.68
C GLN A 73 7.26 -2.77 17.40
N VAL A 74 7.82 -2.85 16.18
CA VAL A 74 9.07 -2.17 15.83
C VAL A 74 8.94 -0.65 15.96
N ILE A 75 7.84 -0.09 15.46
CA ILE A 75 7.55 1.35 15.55
C ILE A 75 7.37 1.76 17.03
N GLY A 76 6.53 1.03 17.76
CA GLY A 76 6.23 1.34 19.15
C GLY A 76 7.47 1.30 20.04
N ASP A 77 8.29 0.28 19.89
CA ASP A 77 9.53 0.10 20.66
C ASP A 77 10.54 1.20 20.35
N LYS A 78 10.73 1.54 19.07
CA LYS A 78 11.65 2.61 18.63
C LYS A 78 11.20 3.97 19.17
N VAL A 79 9.91 4.29 19.07
CA VAL A 79 9.32 5.54 19.57
C VAL A 79 9.50 5.66 21.09
N LYS A 80 9.10 4.62 21.85
CA LYS A 80 9.25 4.59 23.32
C LYS A 80 10.69 4.77 23.75
N SER A 81 11.61 4.04 23.11
CA SER A 81 13.05 4.09 23.41
C SER A 81 13.61 5.51 23.25
N LEU A 82 13.37 6.14 22.09
CA LEU A 82 13.91 7.47 21.78
C LEU A 82 13.28 8.57 22.63
N ILE A 83 11.97 8.52 22.86
CA ILE A 83 11.28 9.50 23.70
C ILE A 83 11.84 9.48 25.12
N SER A 84 12.07 8.28 25.68
CA SER A 84 12.67 8.12 27.01
C SER A 84 14.10 8.68 27.05
N GLN A 85 14.94 8.30 26.09
CA GLN A 85 16.33 8.76 25.99
C GLN A 85 16.46 10.28 25.84
N MET A 86 15.53 10.91 25.13
CA MET A 86 15.58 12.35 24.83
C MET A 86 14.71 13.20 25.76
N GLY A 87 13.99 12.59 26.69
CA GLY A 87 13.06 13.26 27.59
C GLY A 87 11.98 14.04 26.83
N LEU A 88 11.41 13.50 25.75
CA LEU A 88 10.43 14.18 24.90
C LEU A 88 8.98 14.12 25.41
N GLY A 89 8.74 13.58 26.60
CA GLY A 89 7.40 13.46 27.18
C GLY A 89 6.71 12.16 26.77
N THR A 90 5.41 12.20 26.48
CA THR A 90 4.66 11.04 25.97
C THR A 90 3.65 11.52 24.92
N PRO A 91 4.11 11.88 23.71
CA PRO A 91 3.23 12.29 22.63
C PRO A 91 2.21 11.21 22.28
N ARG A 92 1.05 11.65 21.80
CA ARG A 92 0.10 10.79 21.12
C ARG A 92 0.70 10.33 19.80
N LEU A 93 1.01 9.03 19.70
CA LEU A 93 1.44 8.40 18.45
C LEU A 93 0.24 8.23 17.52
N ILE A 94 0.36 8.72 16.30
CA ILE A 94 -0.67 8.68 15.26
C ILE A 94 -0.13 7.86 14.08
N ILE A 95 -0.99 6.99 13.54
CA ILE A 95 -0.76 6.25 12.29
C ILE A 95 -1.89 6.55 11.32
N GLU A 96 -1.59 6.51 10.01
CA GLU A 96 -2.54 6.91 8.96
C GLU A 96 -2.74 5.78 7.92
N PRO A 97 -3.15 4.55 8.33
CA PRO A 97 -3.33 3.44 7.42
C PRO A 97 -4.53 3.68 6.48
N GLY A 98 -4.27 3.87 5.19
CA GLY A 98 -5.31 3.82 4.15
C GLY A 98 -5.43 2.42 3.57
N ARG A 99 -4.53 2.12 2.63
CA ARG A 99 -4.48 0.87 1.86
C ARG A 99 -4.54 -0.39 2.75
N ALA A 100 -3.83 -0.38 3.88
CA ALA A 100 -3.76 -1.52 4.80
C ALA A 100 -5.10 -1.88 5.46
N ILE A 101 -6.06 -0.95 5.52
CA ILE A 101 -7.41 -1.23 6.02
C ILE A 101 -8.31 -1.70 4.87
N VAL A 102 -8.34 -0.95 3.77
CA VAL A 102 -9.41 -1.10 2.76
C VAL A 102 -9.07 -2.06 1.62
N ALA A 103 -7.80 -2.34 1.34
CA ALA A 103 -7.41 -3.05 0.12
C ALA A 103 -7.85 -4.52 0.08
N GLN A 104 -7.98 -5.18 1.23
CA GLN A 104 -8.44 -6.57 1.34
C GLN A 104 -9.93 -6.68 1.69
N ALA A 105 -10.63 -5.55 1.83
CA ALA A 105 -12.05 -5.53 2.20
C ALA A 105 -12.99 -5.84 1.02
N GLY A 106 -12.48 -5.88 -0.21
CA GLY A 106 -13.29 -6.14 -1.40
C GLY A 106 -12.47 -6.60 -2.59
N ILE A 107 -13.17 -7.18 -3.56
CA ILE A 107 -12.64 -7.60 -4.86
C ILE A 107 -13.40 -6.88 -5.98
N ALA A 108 -12.79 -6.81 -7.16
CA ALA A 108 -13.50 -6.42 -8.37
C ALA A 108 -13.97 -7.70 -9.09
N LEU A 109 -15.28 -7.81 -9.31
CA LEU A 109 -15.88 -8.91 -10.06
C LEU A 109 -16.29 -8.38 -11.44
N TYR A 110 -15.86 -9.08 -12.48
CA TYR A 110 -16.16 -8.73 -13.86
C TYR A 110 -16.84 -9.88 -14.60
N LYS A 111 -17.56 -9.54 -15.67
CA LYS A 111 -18.08 -10.51 -16.62
C LYS A 111 -17.17 -10.55 -17.85
N VAL A 112 -16.78 -11.77 -18.25
CA VAL A 112 -16.07 -11.98 -19.52
C VAL A 112 -17.02 -11.66 -20.68
N GLY A 113 -16.56 -10.82 -21.60
CA GLY A 113 -17.31 -10.44 -22.81
C GLY A 113 -16.78 -11.10 -24.06
N ALA A 114 -15.47 -10.99 -24.33
CA ALA A 114 -14.85 -11.54 -25.53
C ALA A 114 -13.53 -12.22 -25.19
N ILE A 115 -13.20 -13.27 -25.93
CA ILE A 115 -11.91 -13.94 -25.85
C ILE A 115 -11.25 -13.85 -27.21
N LYS A 116 -10.03 -13.32 -27.26
CA LYS A 116 -9.24 -13.20 -28.48
C LYS A 116 -7.95 -13.97 -28.31
N GLU A 117 -7.84 -15.07 -29.03
CA GLU A 117 -6.60 -15.82 -29.12
C GLU A 117 -5.79 -15.35 -30.33
N ILE A 118 -4.53 -15.00 -30.09
CA ILE A 118 -3.56 -14.69 -31.13
C ILE A 118 -2.51 -15.81 -31.10
N PRO A 119 -2.55 -16.77 -32.05
CA PRO A 119 -1.69 -17.94 -32.04
C PRO A 119 -0.21 -17.59 -31.88
N GLY A 120 0.47 -18.26 -30.94
CA GLY A 120 1.89 -18.05 -30.64
C GLY A 120 2.23 -16.72 -29.96
N ILE A 121 1.24 -15.85 -29.70
CA ILE A 121 1.46 -14.52 -29.09
C ILE A 121 0.81 -14.45 -27.71
N ARG A 122 -0.53 -14.48 -27.64
CA ARG A 122 -1.26 -14.24 -26.39
C ARG A 122 -2.75 -14.57 -26.54
N LYS A 123 -3.35 -15.13 -25.48
CA LYS A 123 -4.80 -15.19 -25.29
C LYS A 123 -5.26 -14.01 -24.44
N TYR A 124 -6.19 -13.23 -24.95
CA TYR A 124 -6.80 -12.09 -24.27
C TYR A 124 -8.21 -12.45 -23.80
N VAL A 125 -8.51 -12.12 -22.55
CA VAL A 125 -9.84 -12.23 -21.93
C VAL A 125 -10.32 -10.81 -21.67
N CYS A 126 -11.24 -10.33 -22.50
CA CYS A 126 -11.78 -8.99 -22.40
C CYS A 126 -12.98 -8.98 -21.44
N VAL A 127 -12.94 -8.09 -20.46
CA VAL A 127 -13.98 -7.95 -19.43
C VAL A 127 -14.79 -6.67 -19.60
N ASP A 128 -15.91 -6.58 -18.89
CA ASP A 128 -16.85 -5.45 -18.95
C ASP A 128 -16.43 -4.20 -18.13
N GLY A 129 -15.26 -4.26 -17.49
CA GLY A 129 -14.57 -3.12 -16.85
C GLY A 129 -13.28 -2.72 -17.57
N GLY A 130 -12.29 -2.25 -16.82
CA GLY A 130 -10.98 -1.89 -17.33
C GLY A 130 -10.30 -0.78 -16.53
N MET A 131 -9.41 -0.04 -17.18
CA MET A 131 -8.68 1.07 -16.58
C MET A 131 -9.59 2.21 -16.07
N SER A 132 -10.85 2.26 -16.52
CA SER A 132 -11.87 3.21 -16.02
C SER A 132 -12.23 2.99 -14.55
N ASP A 133 -12.22 1.74 -14.09
CA ASP A 133 -12.55 1.36 -12.70
C ASP A 133 -11.31 0.91 -11.91
N ASN A 134 -10.28 0.42 -12.59
CA ASN A 134 -8.97 0.14 -12.00
C ASN A 134 -7.82 0.62 -12.89
N ILE A 135 -7.49 1.91 -12.77
CA ILE A 135 -6.39 2.55 -13.50
C ILE A 135 -4.99 2.10 -13.03
N ARG A 136 -4.88 1.40 -11.89
CA ARG A 136 -3.60 1.18 -11.20
C ARG A 136 -2.58 0.35 -12.01
N PRO A 137 -2.97 -0.71 -12.75
CA PRO A 137 -2.03 -1.42 -13.61
C PRO A 137 -1.45 -0.53 -14.71
N ALA A 138 -2.28 0.28 -15.35
CA ALA A 138 -1.84 1.20 -16.40
C ALA A 138 -0.97 2.36 -15.87
N LEU A 139 -1.34 2.94 -14.72
CA LEU A 139 -0.67 4.13 -14.18
C LEU A 139 0.56 3.80 -13.32
N TYR A 140 0.52 2.72 -12.55
CA TYR A 140 1.57 2.38 -11.56
C TYR A 140 2.26 1.05 -11.83
N GLY A 141 1.88 0.31 -12.88
CA GLY A 141 2.35 -1.05 -13.08
C GLY A 141 1.92 -2.00 -11.95
N ALA A 142 0.83 -1.68 -11.25
CA ALA A 142 0.36 -2.49 -10.14
C ALA A 142 -0.04 -3.89 -10.62
N LYS A 143 0.47 -4.92 -9.94
CA LYS A 143 0.09 -6.31 -10.17
C LYS A 143 -1.09 -6.71 -9.28
N TYR A 144 -1.91 -7.62 -9.78
CA TYR A 144 -3.09 -8.16 -9.11
C TYR A 144 -3.16 -9.66 -9.38
N GLU A 145 -3.68 -10.41 -8.40
CA GLU A 145 -4.19 -11.76 -8.66
C GLU A 145 -5.55 -11.70 -9.34
N ALA A 146 -5.81 -12.68 -10.20
CA ALA A 146 -7.10 -12.93 -10.80
C ALA A 146 -7.39 -14.43 -10.77
N LEU A 147 -8.67 -14.77 -10.67
CA LEU A 147 -9.16 -16.14 -10.75
C LEU A 147 -10.52 -16.14 -11.43
N ALA A 148 -10.89 -17.25 -12.07
CA ALA A 148 -12.22 -17.43 -12.62
C ALA A 148 -13.22 -17.72 -11.49
N ALA A 149 -14.04 -16.75 -11.11
CA ALA A 149 -14.87 -16.83 -9.89
C ALA A 149 -15.83 -18.03 -9.87
N ASN A 150 -16.37 -18.43 -11.01
CA ASN A 150 -17.24 -19.60 -11.17
C ASN A 150 -16.48 -20.94 -11.29
N LYS A 151 -15.15 -20.91 -11.27
CA LYS A 151 -14.24 -22.05 -11.42
C LYS A 151 -13.07 -21.97 -10.44
N ALA A 152 -13.27 -21.34 -9.28
CA ALA A 152 -12.21 -20.97 -8.35
C ALA A 152 -11.40 -22.16 -7.77
N LEU A 153 -11.91 -23.38 -7.92
CA LEU A 153 -11.27 -24.62 -7.45
C LEU A 153 -10.72 -25.48 -8.59
N GLU A 154 -10.88 -25.03 -9.84
CA GLU A 154 -10.33 -25.73 -11.01
C GLU A 154 -8.85 -25.39 -11.20
N MET A 155 -8.14 -26.24 -11.94
CA MET A 155 -6.72 -26.03 -12.23
C MET A 155 -6.53 -24.82 -13.17
N GLU A 156 -5.58 -23.95 -12.82
CA GLU A 156 -5.21 -22.79 -13.63
C GLU A 156 -4.13 -23.17 -14.65
N ASP A 157 -4.56 -23.69 -15.81
CA ASP A 157 -3.68 -24.21 -16.87
C ASP A 157 -3.59 -23.31 -18.11
N ASP A 158 -4.41 -22.26 -18.19
CA ASP A 158 -4.49 -21.39 -19.37
C ASP A 158 -3.84 -20.03 -19.10
N LYS A 159 -2.76 -19.72 -19.84
CA LYS A 159 -2.02 -18.47 -19.70
C LYS A 159 -2.65 -17.36 -20.54
N VAL A 160 -3.20 -16.37 -19.86
CA VAL A 160 -3.98 -15.30 -20.50
C VAL A 160 -3.57 -13.89 -20.05
N THR A 161 -4.14 -12.89 -20.71
CA THR A 161 -4.08 -11.48 -20.30
C THR A 161 -5.48 -10.91 -20.21
N ILE A 162 -5.80 -10.32 -19.06
CA ILE A 162 -7.10 -9.73 -18.79
C ILE A 162 -7.06 -8.26 -19.23
N ALA A 163 -7.86 -7.94 -20.24
CA ALA A 163 -7.98 -6.61 -20.80
C ALA A 163 -9.37 -6.02 -20.53
N GLY A 164 -9.46 -4.70 -20.43
CA GLY A 164 -10.74 -4.02 -20.35
C GLY A 164 -11.39 -3.82 -21.72
N LYS A 165 -12.49 -3.06 -21.75
CA LYS A 165 -13.28 -2.78 -22.95
C LYS A 165 -12.91 -1.49 -23.69
N LEU A 166 -11.99 -0.69 -23.17
CA LEU A 166 -11.65 0.60 -23.78
C LEU A 166 -10.78 0.39 -25.02
N CYS A 167 -10.92 1.30 -25.99
CA CYS A 167 -10.14 1.30 -27.23
C CYS A 167 -8.74 1.89 -27.00
N GLU A 168 -8.04 1.40 -25.99
CA GLU A 168 -6.69 1.79 -25.62
C GLU A 168 -5.85 0.55 -25.37
N SER A 169 -4.67 0.48 -25.99
CA SER A 169 -3.74 -0.64 -25.88
C SER A 169 -3.24 -0.86 -24.45
N GLY A 170 -3.25 0.19 -23.64
CA GLY A 170 -2.91 0.19 -22.23
C GLY A 170 -4.02 -0.31 -21.30
N ASP A 171 -5.23 -0.61 -21.80
CA ASP A 171 -6.36 -1.09 -21.00
C ASP A 171 -6.20 -2.56 -20.60
N ILE A 172 -5.19 -2.81 -19.76
CA ILE A 172 -4.81 -4.13 -19.28
C ILE A 172 -4.90 -4.13 -17.75
N LEU A 173 -5.70 -5.04 -17.20
CA LEU A 173 -5.85 -5.21 -15.76
C LEU A 173 -4.80 -6.16 -15.19
N VAL A 174 -4.57 -7.30 -15.86
CA VAL A 174 -3.60 -8.33 -15.42
C VAL A 174 -2.90 -8.92 -16.64
N ARG A 175 -1.56 -8.91 -16.64
CA ARG A 175 -0.74 -9.47 -17.71
C ARG A 175 -0.23 -10.86 -17.33
N ASP A 176 -0.29 -11.79 -18.28
CA ASP A 176 0.35 -13.11 -18.19
C ASP A 176 0.02 -13.88 -16.91
N THR A 177 -1.28 -13.97 -16.60
CA THR A 177 -1.80 -14.72 -15.45
C THR A 177 -2.37 -16.06 -15.91
N ASN A 178 -2.33 -17.07 -15.05
CA ASN A 178 -2.98 -18.35 -15.30
C ASN A 178 -4.41 -18.29 -14.79
N LEU A 179 -5.36 -18.76 -15.59
CA LEU A 179 -6.75 -18.95 -15.18
C LEU A 179 -7.15 -20.39 -15.45
N ALA A 180 -8.18 -20.87 -14.74
CA ALA A 180 -8.93 -22.03 -15.20
C ALA A 180 -9.49 -21.73 -16.60
N SER A 181 -9.53 -22.75 -17.46
CA SER A 181 -9.94 -22.60 -18.86
C SER A 181 -11.22 -21.77 -19.01
N VAL A 182 -11.09 -20.62 -19.66
CA VAL A 182 -12.14 -19.62 -19.93
C VAL A 182 -12.59 -19.68 -21.38
#